data_AF-A0A3N0ISS0-F1
#
_entry.id   AF-A0A3N0ISS0-F1
#
_cell.length_a   1.000
_cell.length_b   1.000
_cell.length_c   1.000
_cell.angle_alpha   90.00
_cell.angle_beta   90.00
_cell.angle_gamma   90.00
#
_symmetry.space_group_name_H-M   'P 1'
#
loop_
_entity.id
_entity.type
_entity.pdbx_description
1 polymer ?
#
loop_
_entity_poly.entity_id
_entity_poly.type
_entity_poly.pdbx_seq_one_letter_code
_entity_poly.pdbx_strand_id
1 'polypeptide(L)'
;MSEYTVEQYAIERAGVQWDDQSERDVRGFDSEDEARTFFDEVDVRQDWLDERGASGPEAVRKKYMACELCRSVVDDDGYTVDADVVKYKEYGQADFDAEERG
;
A
#
# COMPACT_ATOMS: atom_id res chain seq x y z
N MET A 1 5.00 20.62 4.44
CA MET A 1 4.08 19.58 3.97
C MET A 1 4.87 18.77 2.95
N SER A 2 4.85 17.44 3.04
CA SER A 2 5.62 16.61 2.13
C SER A 2 4.93 16.56 0.77
N GLU A 3 5.70 16.75 -0.30
CA GLU A 3 5.16 16.69 -1.68
C GLU A 3 4.81 15.26 -2.08
N TYR A 4 5.45 14.26 -1.47
CA TYR A 4 5.23 12.85 -1.75
C TYR A 4 4.89 12.09 -0.48
N THR A 5 4.01 11.09 -0.60
CA THR A 5 3.70 10.14 0.49
C THR A 5 3.84 8.72 -0.02
N VAL A 6 4.36 7.84 0.83
CA VAL A 6 4.28 6.40 0.63
C VAL A 6 3.35 5.84 1.67
N GLU A 7 2.29 5.19 1.21
CA GLU A 7 1.16 4.77 2.03
C GLU A 7 1.00 3.26 1.93
N GLN A 8 0.89 2.58 3.06
CA GLN A 8 0.78 1.12 3.16
C GLN A 8 -0.57 0.75 3.76
N TYR A 9 -1.26 -0.21 3.13
CA TYR A 9 -2.62 -0.59 3.51
C TYR A 9 -2.77 -2.10 3.58
N ALA A 10 -3.61 -2.55 4.52
CA ALA A 10 -4.31 -3.82 4.40
C ALA A 10 -5.69 -3.56 3.80
N ILE A 11 -5.99 -4.23 2.69
CA ILE A 11 -7.23 -4.08 1.94
C ILE A 11 -8.01 -5.40 2.03
N GLU A 12 -9.21 -5.37 2.61
CA GLU A 12 -10.14 -6.50 2.54
C GLU A 12 -11.04 -6.37 1.31
N ARG A 13 -10.91 -7.30 0.35
CA ARG A 13 -11.83 -7.36 -0.80
C ARG A 13 -13.02 -8.27 -0.48
N ALA A 14 -14.08 -7.69 0.10
CA ALA A 14 -15.37 -8.35 0.28
C ALA A 14 -16.33 -8.05 -0.90
N GLY A 15 -16.11 -8.68 -2.06
CA GLY A 15 -16.96 -8.45 -3.24
C GLY A 15 -16.57 -7.21 -4.06
N VAL A 16 -17.54 -6.42 -4.52
CA VAL A 16 -17.35 -5.32 -5.51
C VAL A 16 -17.03 -3.96 -4.88
N GLN A 17 -16.94 -3.86 -3.56
CA GLN A 17 -16.60 -2.62 -2.85
C GLN A 17 -15.39 -2.80 -1.94
N TRP A 18 -14.63 -1.70 -1.83
CA TRP A 18 -13.47 -1.55 -0.96
C TRP A 18 -14.02 -1.36 0.46
N ASP A 19 -14.33 -2.46 1.15
CA ASP A 19 -15.12 -2.39 2.39
C ASP A 19 -14.28 -2.04 3.64
N ASP A 20 -12.95 -2.21 3.60
CA ASP A 20 -12.06 -1.79 4.70
C ASP A 20 -10.63 -1.57 4.21
N GLN A 21 -10.22 -0.30 4.07
CA GLN A 21 -8.83 0.09 3.99
C GLN A 21 -8.36 0.44 5.40
N SER A 22 -7.60 -0.47 6.00
CA SER A 22 -6.89 -0.17 7.24
C SER A 22 -5.50 0.35 6.88
N GLU A 23 -5.33 1.67 6.94
CA GLU A 23 -4.04 2.33 6.84
C GLU A 23 -3.09 1.77 7.92
N ARG A 24 -1.93 1.27 7.48
CA ARG A 24 -0.91 0.69 8.35
C ARG A 24 0.19 1.69 8.65
N ASP A 25 0.65 2.40 7.63
CA ASP A 25 1.73 3.37 7.72
C ASP A 25 1.64 4.38 6.57
N VAL A 26 1.91 5.65 6.88
CA VAL A 26 2.03 6.74 5.90
C VAL A 26 3.28 7.52 6.22
N ARG A 27 4.16 7.66 5.22
CA ARG A 27 5.42 8.36 5.35
C ARG A 27 5.57 9.45 4.29
N GLY A 28 5.84 10.67 4.73
CA GLY A 28 6.05 11.83 3.88
C GLY A 28 7.52 12.03 3.46
N PHE A 29 7.71 12.52 2.22
CA PHE A 29 8.99 12.85 1.62
C PHE A 29 8.92 14.18 0.86
N ASP A 30 10.02 14.93 0.88
CA ASP A 30 10.13 16.21 0.16
C ASP A 30 10.73 16.03 -1.25
N SER A 31 11.19 14.82 -1.60
CA SER A 31 11.80 14.48 -2.88
C SER A 31 11.18 13.21 -3.48
N GLU A 32 10.91 13.24 -4.79
CA GLU A 32 10.40 12.09 -5.53
C GLU A 32 11.38 10.91 -5.48
N ASP A 33 12.68 11.15 -5.57
CA ASP A 33 13.71 10.10 -5.59
C ASP A 33 13.77 9.35 -4.25
N GLU A 34 13.66 10.08 -3.13
CA GLU A 34 13.62 9.49 -1.80
C GLU A 34 12.34 8.68 -1.60
N ALA A 35 11.19 9.24 -2.01
CA ALA A 35 9.91 8.56 -1.94
C ALA A 35 9.89 7.28 -2.80
N ARG A 36 10.46 7.32 -4.00
CA ARG A 36 10.60 6.15 -4.89
C ARG A 36 11.51 5.09 -4.30
N THR A 37 12.63 5.49 -3.71
CA THR A 37 13.58 4.56 -3.07
C THR A 37 12.88 3.83 -1.93
N PHE A 38 12.22 4.57 -1.02
CA PHE A 38 11.48 3.96 0.07
C PHE A 38 10.31 3.11 -0.43
N PHE A 39 9.56 3.60 -1.42
CA PHE A 39 8.51 2.81 -2.05
C PHE A 39 9.06 1.48 -2.57
N ASP A 40 10.16 1.46 -3.32
CA ASP A 40 10.70 0.23 -3.88
C ASP A 40 11.26 -0.72 -2.79
N GLU A 41 11.62 -0.22 -1.60
CA GLU A 41 12.05 -1.01 -0.43
C GLU A 41 10.90 -1.72 0.31
N VAL A 42 9.66 -1.21 0.26
CA VAL A 42 8.52 -1.84 0.95
C VAL A 42 8.29 -3.26 0.42
N ASP A 43 8.15 -4.26 1.27
CA ASP A 43 7.89 -5.64 0.84
C ASP A 43 6.48 -6.07 1.21
N VAL A 44 5.52 -5.71 0.34
CA VAL A 44 4.10 -6.06 0.52
C VAL A 44 3.86 -7.57 0.57
N ARG A 45 4.76 -8.38 0.00
CA ARG A 45 4.71 -9.84 0.12
C ARG A 45 5.07 -10.27 1.54
N GLN A 46 6.14 -9.72 2.11
CA GLN A 46 6.50 -9.99 3.49
C GLN A 46 5.42 -9.51 4.47
N ASP A 47 4.83 -8.33 4.25
CA ASP A 47 3.72 -7.83 5.07
C ASP A 47 2.52 -8.80 5.06
N TRP A 48 2.22 -9.37 3.90
CA TRP A 48 1.14 -10.35 3.76
C TRP A 48 1.46 -11.65 4.49
N LEU A 49 2.72 -12.12 4.42
CA LEU A 49 3.18 -13.31 5.14
C LEU A 49 3.16 -13.11 6.67
N ASP A 50 3.51 -11.91 7.14
CA ASP A 50 3.48 -11.55 8.56
C ASP A 50 2.03 -11.52 9.08
N GLU A 51 1.11 -10.91 8.33
CA GLU A 51 -0.32 -10.95 8.64
C GLU A 51 -0.88 -12.38 8.62
N ARG A 52 -0.45 -13.20 7.65
CA ARG A 52 -0.80 -14.64 7.60
C ARG A 52 -0.32 -15.36 8.85
N GLY A 53 0.87 -15.04 9.34
CA GLY A 53 1.45 -15.61 10.57
C GLY A 53 0.69 -15.18 11.82
N ALA A 54 0.24 -13.92 11.89
CA ALA A 54 -0.45 -13.35 13.04
C ALA A 54 -1.93 -13.75 13.11
N SER A 55 -2.65 -13.64 12.00
CA SER A 55 -4.12 -13.79 11.92
C SER A 55 -4.55 -15.18 11.41
N GLY A 56 -3.62 -15.96 10.88
CA GLY A 56 -3.87 -17.28 10.30
C GLY A 56 -4.28 -17.26 8.83
N PRO A 57 -4.15 -18.41 8.14
CA PRO A 57 -4.29 -18.50 6.68
C PRO A 57 -5.71 -18.23 6.17
N GLU A 58 -6.76 -18.49 6.94
CA GLU A 58 -8.13 -18.24 6.50
C GLU A 58 -8.52 -16.76 6.57
N ALA A 59 -8.00 -16.03 7.56
CA ALA A 59 -8.27 -14.60 7.74
C ALA A 59 -7.58 -13.77 6.65
N VAL A 60 -6.32 -14.09 6.34
CA VAL A 60 -5.51 -13.34 5.37
C VAL A 60 -5.92 -13.57 3.91
N ARG A 61 -6.64 -14.68 3.63
CA ARG A 61 -7.07 -15.03 2.25
C ARG A 61 -7.91 -13.98 1.55
N LYS A 62 -8.57 -13.11 2.32
CA LYS A 62 -9.41 -12.01 1.80
C LYS A 62 -8.67 -10.66 1.80
N LYS A 63 -7.45 -10.62 2.34
CA LYS A 63 -6.62 -9.44 2.50
C LYS A 63 -5.59 -9.34 1.38
N TYR A 64 -5.39 -8.11 0.92
CA TYR A 64 -4.27 -7.69 0.10
C TYR A 64 -3.44 -6.72 0.92
N MET A 65 -2.12 -6.83 0.83
CA MET A 65 -1.23 -5.77 1.28
C MET A 65 -0.89 -4.92 0.09
N ALA A 66 -1.05 -3.62 0.22
CA ALA A 66 -0.82 -2.68 -0.86
C ALA A 66 0.08 -1.54 -0.38
N CYS A 67 0.80 -0.97 -1.33
CA CYS A 67 1.58 0.23 -1.13
C CYS A 67 1.40 1.17 -2.32
N GLU A 68 1.15 2.43 -2.01
CA GLU A 68 0.99 3.54 -2.95
C GLU A 68 2.10 4.55 -2.74
N LEU A 69 2.63 5.08 -3.84
CA LEU A 69 3.40 6.33 -3.84
C LEU A 69 2.49 7.40 -4.41
N CYS A 70 2.13 8.37 -3.59
CA CYS A 70 1.27 9.48 -3.96
C CYS A 70 2.09 10.76 -4.09
N ARG A 71 1.69 11.63 -5.00
CA ARG A 71 2.18 13.00 -5.12
C ARG A 71 1.06 13.96 -4.73
N SER A 72 1.31 14.77 -3.72
CA SER A 72 0.41 15.84 -3.29
C SER A 72 0.41 16.98 -4.30
N VAL A 73 -0.79 17.44 -4.64
CA VAL A 73 -1.02 18.74 -5.29
C VAL A 73 -1.32 19.74 -4.18
N VAL A 74 -0.46 20.75 -4.06
CA VAL A 74 -0.61 21.84 -3.07
C VAL A 74 -1.17 23.08 -3.74
N ASP A 75 -2.08 23.79 -3.07
CA ASP A 75 -2.57 25.10 -3.51
C ASP A 75 -1.61 26.25 -3.13
N ASP A 76 -1.98 27.48 -3.52
CA ASP A 76 -1.19 28.69 -3.26
C ASP A 76 -1.01 29.01 -1.76
N ASP A 77 -1.86 28.44 -0.90
CA ASP A 77 -1.82 28.61 0.56
C ASP A 77 -1.04 27.46 1.25
N GLY A 78 -0.56 26.48 0.47
CA GLY A 78 0.24 25.35 0.96
C GLY A 78 -0.57 24.20 1.56
N TYR A 79 -1.85 24.08 1.20
CA TYR A 79 -2.71 22.97 1.57
C TYR A 79 -2.76 21.90 0.47
N THR A 80 -2.72 20.62 0.85
CA THR A 80 -3.00 19.52 -0.10
C THR A 80 -4.46 19.61 -0.53
N VAL A 81 -4.67 19.77 -1.83
CA VAL A 81 -6.00 19.82 -2.44
C VAL A 81 -6.32 18.55 -3.23
N ASP A 82 -5.31 17.81 -3.66
CA ASP A 82 -5.44 16.53 -4.36
C ASP A 82 -4.19 15.67 -4.14
N ALA A 83 -4.29 14.37 -4.42
CA ALA A 83 -3.16 13.45 -4.39
C ALA A 83 -3.27 12.44 -5.54
N ASP A 84 -2.27 12.43 -6.43
CA ASP A 84 -2.19 11.49 -7.54
C ASP A 84 -1.38 10.26 -7.14
N VAL A 85 -1.93 9.05 -7.37
CA VAL A 85 -1.17 7.80 -7.23
C VAL A 85 -0.21 7.66 -8.41
N VAL A 86 1.09 7.73 -8.12
CA VAL A 86 2.17 7.67 -9.11
C VAL A 86 2.69 6.26 -9.31
N LYS A 87 2.75 5.45 -8.24
CA LYS A 87 3.08 4.02 -8.30
C LYS A 87 2.18 3.23 -7.34
N TYR A 88 1.93 1.98 -7.70
CA TYR A 88 1.14 1.04 -6.93
C TYR A 88 1.79 -0.35 -6.94
N LYS A 89 1.76 -1.03 -5.80
CA LYS A 89 2.01 -2.47 -5.71
C LYS A 89 1.04 -3.10 -4.73
N GLU A 90 0.66 -4.34 -5.02
CA GLU A 90 -0.16 -5.14 -4.12
C GLU A 90 0.32 -6.59 -4.09
N TYR A 91 -0.02 -7.28 -3.02
CA TYR A 91 0.19 -8.71 -2.87
C TYR A 91 -0.95 -9.33 -2.08
N GLY A 92 -1.58 -10.36 -2.65
CA GLY A 92 -2.67 -11.09 -2.03
C GLY A 92 -2.58 -12.60 -2.23
N GLN A 93 -3.66 -13.30 -1.88
CA GLN A 93 -3.72 -14.77 -1.98
C GLN A 93 -3.49 -15.27 -3.41
N ALA A 94 -3.98 -14.56 -4.43
CA ALA A 94 -3.85 -14.99 -5.82
C ALA A 94 -2.39 -14.97 -6.28
N ASP A 95 -1.62 -13.96 -5.85
CA ASP A 95 -0.18 -13.84 -6.14
C ASP A 95 0.59 -14.96 -5.45
N PHE A 96 0.29 -15.22 -4.17
CA PHE A 96 0.88 -16.33 -3.42
C PHE A 96 0.57 -17.70 -4.06
N ASP A 97 -0.68 -17.95 -4.44
CA ASP A 97 -1.09 -19.19 -5.09
C ASP A 97 -0.40 -19.38 -6.45
N ALA A 98 -0.09 -18.30 -7.16
CA ALA A 98 0.66 -18.35 -8.41
C ALA A 98 2.15 -18.67 -8.16
N GLU A 99 2.77 -18.08 -7.13
CA GLU A 99 4.15 -18.39 -6.72
C GLU A 99 4.32 -19.86 -6.29
N GLU A 100 3.41 -20.40 -5.48
CA GLU A 100 3.51 -21.78 -4.96
C GLU A 100 3.28 -22.87 -6.03
N ARG A 101 2.69 -22.50 -7.17
CA ARG A 101 2.46 -23.42 -8.30
C ARG A 101 3.58 -23.38 -9.34
N GLY A 102 4.53 -22.45 -9.21
CA GLY A 102 5.73 -22.33 -10.05
C GLY A 102 6.78 -23.38 -9.72
#